data_AF-A0A812WDC4-F1
#
_entry.id   AF-A0A812WDC4-F1
#
_cell.length_a   1.000
_cell.length_b   1.000
_cell.length_c   1.000
_cell.angle_alpha   90.00
_cell.angle_beta   90.00
_cell.angle_gamma   90.00
#
_symmetry.space_group_name_H-M   'P 1'
#
loop_
_entity.id
_entity.type
_entity.pdbx_description
1 polymer ?
#
loop_
_entity_poly.entity_id
_entity_poly.type
_entity_poly.pdbx_seq_one_letter_code
_entity_poly.pdbx_strand_id
1 'polypeptide(L)'
;MARALGLCLIGQTWTATSEGPPGHLQPFGSWRAGEPVEERNDVPEPEEFYKEYCTSDKGSGRPVVFRGAAASWKAMKWSSDEYLLERFGSERISGVEHNLKETRTGGQVDGMVKLRDFLGQYNTTDIYMVSGVPKNMMKEVEFLPCLQCGGYLSFLDTNNFWMGRGGSKSVVHYDDQDNINCMIAGEKRFVFMHPSYKEAFE
;
A
#
# COMPACT_ATOMS: atom_id res chain seq x y z
N MET A 1 -35.52 15.78 -45.77
CA MET A 1 -36.58 14.84 -45.35
C MET A 1 -36.11 13.42 -45.60
N ALA A 2 -35.72 12.69 -44.56
CA ALA A 2 -35.49 11.25 -44.64
C ALA A 2 -36.47 10.61 -43.66
N ARG A 3 -37.46 9.88 -44.18
CA ARG A 3 -38.43 9.13 -43.38
C ARG A 3 -37.81 7.78 -43.04
N ALA A 4 -37.50 7.55 -41.77
CA ALA A 4 -37.20 6.21 -41.28
C ALA A 4 -38.52 5.44 -41.14
N LEU A 5 -38.67 4.33 -41.87
CA LEU A 5 -39.73 3.36 -41.63
C LEU A 5 -39.37 2.54 -40.39
N GLY A 6 -40.16 2.70 -39.32
CA GLY A 6 -40.10 1.81 -38.16
C GLY A 6 -40.88 0.53 -38.45
N LEU A 7 -40.18 -0.60 -38.54
CA LEU A 7 -40.80 -1.93 -38.49
C LEU A 7 -40.91 -2.34 -37.01
N CYS A 8 -42.12 -2.36 -36.47
CA CYS A 8 -42.38 -2.87 -35.12
C CYS A 8 -42.69 -4.37 -35.22
N LEU A 9 -41.68 -5.22 -35.07
CA LEU A 9 -41.86 -6.67 -34.96
C LEU A 9 -42.15 -7.02 -33.50
N ILE A 10 -43.41 -7.34 -33.22
CA ILE A 10 -43.86 -7.89 -31.94
C ILE A 10 -43.33 -9.32 -31.86
N GLY A 11 -42.34 -9.58 -31.00
CA GLY A 11 -41.91 -10.95 -30.69
C GLY A 11 -40.41 -11.20 -30.55
N GLN A 12 -39.54 -10.18 -30.64
CA GLN A 12 -38.12 -10.35 -30.32
C GLN A 12 -37.81 -9.74 -28.96
N THR A 13 -37.62 -10.60 -27.95
CA THR A 13 -36.90 -10.23 -26.73
C THR A 13 -35.44 -10.01 -27.10
N TRP A 14 -35.04 -8.75 -27.25
CA TRP A 14 -33.64 -8.38 -27.32
C TRP A 14 -33.06 -8.49 -25.91
N THR A 15 -32.44 -9.62 -25.58
CA THR A 15 -31.47 -9.63 -24.48
C THR A 15 -30.23 -8.91 -24.98
N ALA A 16 -30.17 -7.61 -24.76
CA ALA A 16 -28.91 -6.89 -24.81
C ALA A 16 -28.05 -7.44 -23.66
N THR A 17 -27.28 -8.50 -23.92
CA THR A 17 -26.13 -8.81 -23.09
C THR A 17 -25.11 -7.70 -23.38
N SER A 18 -25.27 -6.54 -22.74
CA SER A 18 -24.16 -5.62 -22.66
C SER A 18 -23.11 -6.34 -21.81
N GLU A 19 -22.12 -6.93 -22.46
CA GLU A 19 -20.87 -7.22 -21.77
C GLU A 19 -20.47 -5.89 -21.11
N GLY A 20 -20.38 -5.90 -19.77
CA GLY A 20 -20.07 -4.69 -19.02
C GLY A 20 -18.77 -4.06 -19.54
N PRO A 21 -18.52 -2.77 -19.27
CA PRO A 21 -17.28 -2.15 -19.69
C PRO A 21 -16.07 -2.96 -19.19
N PRO A 22 -14.93 -2.96 -19.91
CA PRO A 22 -13.73 -3.67 -19.48
C PRO A 22 -13.41 -3.41 -18.00
N GLY A 23 -13.15 -4.47 -17.25
CA GLY A 23 -12.89 -4.41 -15.81
C GLY A 23 -14.12 -4.33 -14.90
N HIS A 24 -15.35 -4.38 -15.44
CA HIS A 24 -16.57 -4.45 -14.63
C HIS A 24 -16.56 -5.69 -13.72
N LEU A 25 -16.85 -5.49 -12.41
CA LEU A 25 -16.79 -6.50 -11.35
C LEU A 25 -15.41 -7.19 -11.18
N GLN A 26 -14.36 -6.64 -11.77
CA GLN A 26 -12.98 -7.07 -11.59
C GLN A 26 -12.28 -6.20 -10.53
N PRO A 27 -11.11 -6.61 -10.01
CA PRO A 27 -10.33 -5.77 -9.09
C PRO A 27 -10.05 -4.38 -9.68
N PHE A 28 -9.94 -3.38 -8.80
CA PHE A 28 -9.54 -2.03 -9.20
C PHE A 28 -8.25 -2.05 -10.04
N GLY A 29 -8.22 -1.27 -11.12
CA GLY A 29 -7.15 -1.23 -12.11
C GLY A 29 -7.40 -2.12 -13.34
N SER A 30 -8.40 -3.02 -13.31
CA SER A 30 -8.61 -4.00 -14.39
C SER A 30 -9.28 -3.46 -15.66
N TRP A 31 -9.60 -2.16 -15.72
CA TRP A 31 -10.24 -1.53 -16.89
C TRP A 31 -9.26 -1.28 -18.05
N ARG A 32 -7.95 -1.35 -17.80
CA ARG A 32 -6.89 -1.29 -18.82
C ARG A 32 -5.66 -2.07 -18.37
N ALA A 33 -4.76 -2.35 -19.31
CA ALA A 33 -3.43 -2.82 -18.94
C ALA A 33 -2.70 -1.74 -18.13
N GLY A 34 -2.13 -2.11 -16.98
CA GLY A 34 -1.29 -1.23 -16.19
C GLY A 34 0.09 -1.08 -16.83
N GLU A 35 0.73 0.07 -16.59
CA GLU A 35 2.14 0.26 -16.92
C GLU A 35 2.99 -0.34 -15.79
N PRO A 36 4.07 -1.09 -16.10
CA PRO A 36 4.95 -1.61 -15.08
C PRO A 36 5.66 -0.46 -14.36
N VAL A 37 5.78 -0.58 -13.04
CA VAL A 37 6.62 0.33 -12.24
C VAL A 37 8.09 -0.02 -12.50
N GLU A 38 8.95 0.99 -12.63
CA GLU A 38 10.38 0.80 -12.79
C GLU A 38 10.97 0.05 -11.59
N GLU A 39 11.84 -0.93 -11.87
CA GLU A 39 12.57 -1.67 -10.85
C GLU A 39 14.07 -1.50 -11.03
N ARG A 40 14.76 -1.26 -9.92
CA ARG A 40 16.22 -1.10 -9.86
C ARG A 40 16.81 -2.08 -8.86
N ASN A 41 18.05 -2.50 -9.11
CA ASN A 41 18.81 -3.38 -8.21
C ASN A 41 19.80 -2.58 -7.33
N ASP A 42 19.79 -1.26 -7.46
CA ASP A 42 20.59 -0.31 -6.71
C ASP A 42 19.67 0.75 -6.07
N VAL A 43 20.17 1.41 -5.03
CA VAL A 43 19.53 2.59 -4.44
C VAL A 43 20.27 3.82 -4.97
N PRO A 44 19.57 4.74 -5.66
CA PRO A 44 20.21 5.92 -6.22
C PRO A 44 20.75 6.86 -5.15
N GLU A 45 21.70 7.71 -5.54
CA GLU A 45 22.17 8.80 -4.67
C GLU A 45 21.03 9.82 -4.40
N PRO A 46 21.05 10.55 -3.28
CA PRO A 46 19.97 11.46 -2.89
C PRO A 46 19.54 12.48 -3.95
N GLU A 47 20.50 13.02 -4.72
CA GLU A 47 20.22 14.00 -5.77
C GLU A 47 19.50 13.39 -6.98
N GLU A 48 19.96 12.20 -7.42
CA GLU A 48 19.30 11.44 -8.46
C GLU A 48 17.90 11.06 -8.00
N PHE A 49 17.75 10.54 -6.78
CA PHE A 49 16.45 10.19 -6.22
C PHE A 49 15.46 11.36 -6.28
N TYR A 50 15.92 12.55 -5.86
CA TYR A 50 15.10 13.77 -5.84
C TYR A 50 14.64 14.18 -7.23
N LYS A 51 15.57 14.28 -8.18
CA LYS A 51 15.31 14.79 -9.55
C LYS A 51 14.51 13.80 -10.36
N GLU A 52 14.91 12.54 -10.30
CA GLU A 52 14.37 11.49 -11.14
C GLU A 52 13.06 10.94 -10.61
N TYR A 53 12.80 10.90 -9.30
CA TYR A 53 11.61 10.23 -8.75
C TYR A 53 10.69 11.13 -7.92
N CYS A 54 11.23 12.04 -7.09
CA CYS A 54 10.38 12.89 -6.25
C CYS A 54 9.78 14.08 -7.02
N THR A 55 10.57 14.73 -7.86
CA THR A 55 10.17 15.99 -8.55
C THR A 55 9.90 15.83 -10.03
N SER A 56 10.02 14.60 -10.55
CA SER A 56 9.69 14.27 -11.92
C SER A 56 8.20 14.53 -12.22
N ASP A 57 7.85 14.49 -13.50
CA ASP A 57 6.47 14.64 -13.96
C ASP A 57 5.75 15.86 -13.38
N LYS A 58 6.38 17.03 -13.57
CA LYS A 58 5.88 18.33 -13.10
C LYS A 58 5.63 18.38 -11.58
N GLY A 59 6.39 17.62 -10.81
CA GLY A 59 6.30 17.56 -9.35
C GLY A 59 5.32 16.52 -8.81
N SER A 60 4.71 15.69 -9.67
CA SER A 60 3.86 14.57 -9.23
C SER A 60 4.66 13.34 -8.80
N GLY A 61 5.95 13.31 -9.16
CA GLY A 61 6.84 12.18 -8.92
C GLY A 61 6.51 10.97 -9.79
N ARG A 62 7.37 9.95 -9.73
CA ARG A 62 7.12 8.65 -10.36
C ARG A 62 7.47 7.51 -9.38
N PRO A 63 6.66 6.43 -9.34
CA PRO A 63 6.94 5.30 -8.47
C PRO A 63 8.16 4.50 -8.96
N VAL A 64 8.89 3.90 -8.03
CA VAL A 64 10.04 3.03 -8.30
C VAL A 64 10.18 1.96 -7.22
N VAL A 65 10.68 0.79 -7.59
CA VAL A 65 11.01 -0.30 -6.66
C VAL A 65 12.52 -0.51 -6.61
N PHE A 66 13.11 -0.35 -5.42
CA PHE A 66 14.51 -0.67 -5.17
C PHE A 66 14.64 -2.10 -4.61
N ARG A 67 15.01 -3.06 -5.45
CA ARG A 67 15.22 -4.46 -5.08
C ARG A 67 16.44 -4.60 -4.18
N GLY A 68 16.26 -5.27 -3.05
CA GLY A 68 17.34 -5.52 -2.08
C GLY A 68 17.72 -4.34 -1.20
N ALA A 69 17.05 -3.18 -1.31
CA ALA A 69 17.42 -1.96 -0.59
C ALA A 69 17.42 -2.10 0.95
N ALA A 70 16.52 -2.91 1.50
CA ALA A 70 16.42 -3.19 2.94
C ALA A 70 17.13 -4.50 3.35
N ALA A 71 17.82 -5.20 2.44
CA ALA A 71 18.32 -6.55 2.69
C ALA A 71 19.38 -6.63 3.80
N SER A 72 20.13 -5.54 4.02
CA SER A 72 21.12 -5.45 5.10
C SER A 72 20.50 -5.15 6.47
N TRP A 73 19.23 -4.72 6.52
CA TRP A 73 18.60 -4.32 7.77
C TRP A 73 18.49 -5.51 8.72
N LYS A 74 18.82 -5.29 9.99
CA LYS A 74 18.57 -6.28 11.03
C LYS A 74 17.07 -6.60 11.16
N ALA A 75 16.21 -5.64 10.81
CA ALA A 75 14.75 -5.81 10.71
C ALA A 75 14.31 -6.93 9.74
N MET A 76 15.15 -7.40 8.81
CA MET A 76 14.82 -8.57 8.00
C MET A 76 14.53 -9.83 8.83
N LYS A 77 15.00 -9.88 10.08
CA LYS A 77 14.67 -10.94 11.05
C LYS A 77 13.23 -10.88 11.57
N TRP A 78 12.50 -9.78 11.37
CA TRP A 78 11.10 -9.63 11.75
C TRP A 78 10.16 -10.50 10.92
N SER A 79 10.68 -11.17 9.90
CA SER A 79 9.99 -12.25 9.18
C SER A 79 9.71 -13.49 10.04
N SER A 80 10.28 -13.59 11.24
CA SER A 80 9.99 -14.64 12.24
C SER A 80 9.22 -14.07 13.43
N ASP A 81 8.04 -14.63 13.68
CA ASP A 81 7.23 -14.31 14.86
C ASP A 81 7.96 -14.65 16.15
N GLU A 82 8.74 -15.73 16.18
CA GLU A 82 9.55 -16.13 17.33
C GLU A 82 10.57 -15.03 17.67
N TYR A 83 11.24 -14.49 16.67
CA TYR A 83 12.19 -13.39 16.86
C TYR A 83 11.49 -12.14 17.41
N LEU A 84 10.33 -11.79 16.84
CA LEU A 84 9.54 -10.64 17.31
C LEU A 84 9.05 -10.84 18.75
N LEU A 85 8.56 -12.03 19.10
CA LEU A 85 8.09 -12.37 20.43
C LEU A 85 9.22 -12.31 21.47
N GLU A 86 10.36 -12.94 21.17
CA GLU A 86 11.51 -13.02 22.06
C GLU A 86 12.08 -11.62 22.34
N ARG A 87 12.24 -10.80 21.29
CA ARG A 87 12.97 -9.52 21.38
C ARG A 87 12.09 -8.33 21.67
N PHE A 88 10.85 -8.35 21.19
CA PHE A 88 9.96 -7.18 21.16
C PHE A 88 8.55 -7.47 21.67
N GLY A 89 8.25 -8.67 22.16
CA GLY A 89 6.89 -9.03 22.58
C GLY A 89 6.31 -8.15 23.70
N SER A 90 7.12 -7.39 24.43
CA SER A 90 6.66 -6.41 25.43
C SER A 90 6.50 -4.99 24.90
N GLU A 91 6.95 -4.70 23.67
CA GLU A 91 6.83 -3.38 23.06
C GLU A 91 5.37 -3.00 22.91
N ARG A 92 5.07 -1.73 23.21
CA ARG A 92 3.72 -1.20 23.11
C ARG A 92 3.40 -0.89 21.66
N ILE A 93 2.26 -1.36 21.20
CA ILE A 93 1.72 -1.09 19.87
C ILE A 93 0.42 -0.29 19.99
N SER A 94 -0.01 0.28 18.87
CA SER A 94 -1.32 0.91 18.71
C SER A 94 -1.88 0.60 17.32
N GLY A 95 -3.09 1.02 17.02
CA GLY A 95 -3.59 0.95 15.64
C GLY A 95 -3.93 -0.47 15.19
N VAL A 96 -4.45 -1.33 16.08
CA VAL A 96 -4.95 -2.65 15.68
C VAL A 96 -6.40 -2.52 15.29
N GLU A 97 -6.68 -2.69 14.00
CA GLU A 97 -8.00 -2.53 13.41
C GLU A 97 -8.71 -3.88 13.27
N HIS A 98 -10.05 -3.83 13.40
CA HIS A 98 -10.91 -4.94 13.01
C HIS A 98 -11.08 -5.00 11.49
N ASN A 99 -11.14 -6.23 10.98
CA ASN A 99 -11.31 -6.60 9.58
C ASN A 99 -10.06 -6.33 8.73
N LEU A 100 -9.85 -7.20 7.74
CA LEU A 100 -8.76 -7.05 6.77
C LEU A 100 -9.08 -6.03 5.67
N LYS A 101 -10.35 -5.63 5.55
CA LYS A 101 -10.75 -4.54 4.65
C LYS A 101 -10.83 -3.26 5.47
N GLU A 102 -10.02 -2.28 5.08
CA GLU A 102 -10.03 -0.97 5.72
C GLU A 102 -11.44 -0.36 5.65
N THR A 103 -11.99 -0.05 6.81
CA THR A 103 -13.19 0.77 6.95
C THR A 103 -12.83 1.93 7.84
N ARG A 104 -12.95 3.18 7.35
CA ARG A 104 -12.62 4.39 8.13
C ARG A 104 -13.53 4.61 9.36
N THR A 105 -14.51 3.73 9.55
CA THR A 105 -15.43 3.66 10.70
C THR A 105 -15.13 2.49 11.64
N GLY A 106 -14.18 1.62 11.28
CA GLY A 106 -13.81 0.44 12.06
C GLY A 106 -13.06 0.88 13.32
N GLY A 107 -13.60 0.50 14.47
CA GLY A 107 -12.93 0.76 15.74
C GLY A 107 -11.63 -0.03 15.89
N GLN A 108 -10.93 0.27 16.99
CA GLN A 108 -9.72 -0.44 17.38
C GLN A 108 -10.08 -1.72 18.16
N VAL A 109 -9.25 -2.75 18.06
CA VAL A 109 -9.39 -3.98 18.84
C VAL A 109 -8.97 -3.69 20.29
N ASP A 110 -9.92 -3.84 21.22
CA ASP A 110 -9.66 -3.67 22.65
C ASP A 110 -8.63 -4.69 23.17
N GLY A 111 -7.76 -4.24 24.07
CA GLY A 111 -6.78 -5.10 24.76
C GLY A 111 -5.52 -5.44 23.97
N MET A 112 -5.39 -5.03 22.71
CA MET A 112 -4.20 -5.22 21.88
C MET A 112 -3.14 -4.13 22.15
N VAL A 113 -2.52 -4.18 23.33
CA VAL A 113 -1.60 -3.12 23.77
C VAL A 113 -0.13 -3.48 23.54
N LYS A 114 0.22 -4.77 23.57
CA LYS A 114 1.59 -5.23 23.34
C LYS A 114 1.70 -6.04 22.07
N LEU A 115 2.89 -6.02 21.46
CA LEU A 115 3.16 -6.77 20.23
C LEU A 115 2.84 -8.27 20.39
N ARG A 116 3.09 -8.87 21.57
CA ARG A 116 2.72 -10.28 21.83
C ARG A 116 1.23 -10.57 21.70
N ASP A 117 0.38 -9.61 22.10
CA ASP A 117 -1.07 -9.82 22.14
C ASP A 117 -1.60 -9.94 20.72
N PHE A 118 -1.05 -9.09 19.82
CA PHE A 118 -1.27 -9.12 18.39
C PHE A 118 -0.69 -10.39 17.75
N LEU A 119 0.59 -10.70 17.99
CA LEU A 119 1.26 -11.89 17.41
C LEU A 119 0.55 -13.20 17.78
N GLY A 120 -0.06 -13.28 18.96
CA GLY A 120 -0.82 -14.46 19.39
C GLY A 120 -2.13 -14.69 18.63
N GLN A 121 -2.63 -13.71 17.86
CA GLN A 121 -3.98 -13.75 17.28
C GLN A 121 -4.03 -13.38 15.79
N TYR A 122 -3.08 -12.58 15.30
CA TYR A 122 -3.19 -11.99 13.96
C TYR A 122 -3.29 -13.03 12.84
N ASN A 123 -2.62 -14.17 13.00
CA ASN A 123 -2.59 -15.20 11.98
C ASN A 123 -3.90 -16.01 11.87
N THR A 124 -4.74 -15.99 12.90
CA THR A 124 -6.00 -16.76 12.98
C THR A 124 -7.24 -15.87 13.00
N THR A 125 -7.08 -14.56 13.02
CA THR A 125 -8.18 -13.58 13.13
C THR A 125 -8.07 -12.51 12.03
N ASP A 126 -9.18 -11.83 11.77
CA ASP A 126 -9.21 -10.73 10.80
C ASP A 126 -8.87 -9.41 11.49
N ILE A 127 -7.62 -9.30 11.94
CA ILE A 127 -7.06 -8.07 12.51
C ILE A 127 -5.86 -7.60 11.68
N TYR A 128 -5.65 -6.29 11.64
CA TYR A 128 -4.56 -5.66 10.91
C TYR A 128 -3.96 -4.56 11.77
N MET A 129 -2.64 -4.56 11.93
CA MET A 129 -1.92 -3.58 12.74
C MET A 129 -1.32 -2.48 11.85
N VAL A 130 -1.57 -1.24 12.23
CA VAL A 130 -0.93 -0.02 11.73
C VAL A 130 -0.44 0.77 12.93
N SER A 131 0.73 0.41 13.43
CA SER A 131 1.34 1.06 14.60
C SER A 131 2.49 1.96 14.18
N GLY A 132 2.81 3.00 14.95
CA GLY A 132 4.17 3.55 14.89
C GLY A 132 5.20 2.48 15.27
N VAL A 133 6.40 2.51 14.67
CA VAL A 133 7.46 1.54 15.01
C VAL A 133 7.93 1.82 16.44
N PRO A 134 7.87 0.85 17.38
CA PRO A 134 8.33 1.07 18.74
C PRO A 134 9.81 1.50 18.80
N LYS A 135 10.15 2.38 19.74
CA LYS A 135 11.50 3.01 19.81
C LYS A 135 12.65 2.01 19.86
N ASN A 136 12.47 0.88 20.54
CA ASN A 136 13.51 -0.15 20.60
C ASN A 136 13.65 -0.92 19.29
N MET A 137 12.56 -1.10 18.54
CA MET A 137 12.56 -1.75 17.23
C MET A 137 13.22 -0.87 16.16
N MET A 138 13.07 0.46 16.23
CA MET A 138 13.70 1.40 15.29
C MET A 138 15.23 1.23 15.17
N LYS A 139 15.89 0.69 16.20
CA LYS A 139 17.34 0.39 16.16
C LYS A 139 17.73 -0.70 15.16
N GLU A 140 16.76 -1.44 14.63
CA GLU A 140 16.99 -2.50 13.63
C GLU A 140 16.60 -2.07 12.21
N VAL A 141 16.15 -0.81 12.05
CA VAL A 141 15.80 -0.17 10.77
C VAL A 141 16.83 0.91 10.47
N GLU A 142 17.26 1.00 9.22
CA GLU A 142 18.25 1.99 8.78
C GLU A 142 17.62 2.92 7.74
N PHE A 143 18.19 4.12 7.56
CA PHE A 143 17.77 4.99 6.45
C PHE A 143 18.45 4.55 5.17
N LEU A 144 17.66 4.42 4.09
CA LEU A 144 18.17 4.15 2.76
C LEU A 144 19.14 5.25 2.32
N PRO A 145 20.22 4.92 1.58
CA PRO A 145 21.20 5.92 1.11
C PRO A 145 20.57 7.14 0.44
N CYS A 146 19.52 6.95 -0.36
CA CYS A 146 18.81 8.03 -1.05
C CYS A 146 18.17 9.08 -0.13
N LEU A 147 18.05 8.82 1.18
CA LEU A 147 17.44 9.71 2.17
C LEU A 147 18.45 10.39 3.10
N GLN A 148 19.73 10.01 3.04
CA GLN A 148 20.72 10.41 4.05
C GLN A 148 21.21 11.86 3.91
N CYS A 149 20.88 12.54 2.81
CA CYS A 149 21.27 13.94 2.52
C CYS A 149 20.05 14.76 2.05
N GLY A 150 20.23 16.05 1.75
CA GLY A 150 19.19 16.86 1.11
C GLY A 150 18.02 17.29 2.00
N GLY A 151 18.08 16.99 3.31
CA GLY A 151 17.08 17.42 4.28
C GLY A 151 15.86 16.53 4.42
N TYR A 152 15.78 15.39 3.72
CA TYR A 152 14.66 14.44 3.85
C TYR A 152 14.34 14.09 5.31
N LEU A 153 15.38 13.81 6.10
CA LEU A 153 15.22 13.43 7.52
C LEU A 153 14.66 14.56 8.39
N SER A 154 14.73 15.82 7.95
CA SER A 154 14.13 16.96 8.65
C SER A 154 12.62 17.01 8.49
N PHE A 155 12.07 16.32 7.50
CA PHE A 155 10.65 16.29 7.15
C PHE A 155 10.03 14.89 7.25
N LEU A 156 10.76 13.92 7.83
CA LEU A 156 10.20 12.62 8.15
C LEU A 156 9.11 12.78 9.21
N ASP A 157 7.87 12.66 8.77
CA ASP A 157 6.70 12.84 9.62
C ASP A 157 6.42 11.60 10.47
N THR A 158 6.18 10.46 9.80
CA THR A 158 5.72 9.23 10.46
C THR A 158 6.51 8.00 10.00
N ASN A 159 6.80 7.10 10.93
CA ASN A 159 7.20 5.72 10.63
C ASN A 159 6.06 4.79 11.00
N ASN A 160 5.68 3.90 10.09
CA ASN A 160 4.56 3.00 10.27
C ASN A 160 5.01 1.54 10.15
N PHE A 161 4.50 0.72 11.05
CA PHE A 161 4.65 -0.71 11.09
C PHE A 161 3.31 -1.37 10.75
N TRP A 162 3.27 -1.96 9.55
CA TRP A 162 2.12 -2.69 9.05
C TRP A 162 2.32 -4.18 9.20
N MET A 163 1.34 -4.87 9.80
CA MET A 163 1.37 -6.32 9.93
C MET A 163 -0.04 -6.92 9.90
N GLY A 164 -0.17 -8.10 9.29
CA GLY A 164 -1.40 -8.87 9.25
C GLY A 164 -1.18 -10.23 8.59
N ARG A 165 -2.19 -11.09 8.60
CA ARG A 165 -2.12 -12.46 8.04
C ARG A 165 -2.15 -12.55 6.50
N GLY A 166 -2.12 -11.40 5.82
CA GLY A 166 -2.36 -11.30 4.39
C GLY A 166 -3.84 -11.22 4.01
N GLY A 167 -4.09 -10.92 2.74
CA GLY A 167 -5.46 -10.72 2.21
C GLY A 167 -6.09 -9.37 2.57
N SER A 168 -5.37 -8.49 3.28
CA SER A 168 -5.85 -7.15 3.58
C SER A 168 -5.96 -6.28 2.33
N LYS A 169 -6.93 -5.35 2.37
CA LYS A 169 -7.24 -4.44 1.27
C LYS A 169 -7.54 -3.06 1.84
N SER A 170 -6.68 -2.10 1.50
CA SER A 170 -6.91 -0.68 1.76
C SER A 170 -7.92 -0.11 0.77
N VAL A 171 -8.58 0.98 1.15
CA VAL A 171 -9.40 1.76 0.22
C VAL A 171 -8.51 2.46 -0.80
N VAL A 172 -9.06 2.83 -1.97
CA VAL A 172 -8.34 3.71 -2.90
C VAL A 172 -8.29 5.11 -2.28
N HIS A 173 -7.09 5.66 -2.16
CA HIS A 173 -6.84 6.99 -1.60
C HIS A 173 -5.51 7.54 -2.12
N TYR A 174 -5.22 8.78 -1.74
CA TYR A 174 -3.91 9.40 -1.83
C TYR A 174 -3.51 9.91 -0.44
N ASP A 175 -2.21 10.05 -0.23
CA ASP A 175 -1.63 10.64 0.99
C ASP A 175 -1.07 12.03 0.69
N ASP A 176 -0.92 12.85 1.72
CA ASP A 176 -0.34 14.20 1.61
C ASP A 176 1.20 14.20 1.71
N GLN A 177 1.81 13.03 1.91
CA GLN A 177 3.26 12.84 2.06
C GLN A 177 3.81 11.80 1.06
N ASP A 178 5.09 11.96 0.71
CA ASP A 178 5.83 10.94 -0.03
C ASP A 178 6.07 9.70 0.83
N ASN A 179 5.81 8.52 0.26
CA ASN A 179 5.87 7.26 0.98
C ASN A 179 7.04 6.38 0.52
N ILE A 180 7.77 5.81 1.49
CA ILE A 180 8.76 4.74 1.26
C ILE A 180 8.27 3.49 1.98
N ASN A 181 7.78 2.51 1.21
CA ASN A 181 7.26 1.27 1.76
C ASN A 181 8.31 0.15 1.64
N CYS A 182 8.79 -0.33 2.78
CA CYS A 182 9.78 -1.42 2.85
C CYS A 182 9.10 -2.74 3.24
N MET A 183 9.06 -3.69 2.31
CA MET A 183 8.52 -5.04 2.55
C MET A 183 9.56 -5.93 3.22
N ILE A 184 9.28 -6.33 4.47
CA ILE A 184 10.13 -7.24 5.24
C ILE A 184 9.76 -8.72 5.02
N ALA A 185 8.46 -9.01 4.97
CA ALA A 185 7.93 -10.36 4.77
C ALA A 185 6.62 -10.33 3.97
N GLY A 186 6.41 -11.36 3.15
CA GLY A 186 5.21 -11.52 2.33
C GLY A 186 5.23 -10.68 1.05
N GLU A 187 4.04 -10.34 0.56
CA GLU A 187 3.82 -9.61 -0.69
C GLU A 187 2.78 -8.50 -0.49
N LYS A 188 2.98 -7.37 -1.15
CA LYS A 188 1.99 -6.30 -1.25
C LYS A 188 1.86 -5.86 -2.70
N ARG A 189 0.62 -5.92 -3.21
CA ARG A 189 0.28 -5.43 -4.54
C ARG A 189 -0.20 -3.99 -4.47
N PHE A 190 0.53 -3.10 -5.12
CA PHE A 190 0.10 -1.72 -5.33
C PHE A 190 -0.52 -1.55 -6.71
N VAL A 191 -1.59 -0.76 -6.77
CA VAL A 191 -2.17 -0.28 -8.03
C VAL A 191 -2.20 1.23 -7.93
N PHE A 192 -1.32 1.88 -8.69
CA PHE A 192 -1.22 3.33 -8.71
C PHE A 192 -2.11 3.92 -9.79
N MET A 193 -2.57 5.14 -9.54
CA MET A 193 -3.26 5.96 -10.51
C MET A 193 -2.57 7.31 -10.58
N HIS A 194 -2.30 7.77 -11.79
CA HIS A 194 -1.65 9.06 -11.99
C HIS A 194 -2.54 10.19 -11.43
N PRO A 195 -1.98 11.20 -10.71
CA PRO A 195 -2.77 12.28 -10.10
C PRO A 195 -3.64 13.09 -11.08
N SER A 196 -3.34 13.06 -12.38
CA SER A 196 -4.21 13.69 -13.40
C SER A 196 -5.62 13.10 -13.45
N TYR A 197 -5.86 11.93 -12.86
CA TYR A 197 -7.18 11.31 -12.76
C TYR A 197 -7.92 11.65 -11.47
N LYS A 198 -7.33 12.46 -10.57
CA LYS A 198 -7.88 12.75 -9.23
C LYS A 198 -9.33 13.23 -9.27
N GLU A 199 -9.68 14.16 -10.16
CA GLU A 199 -11.04 14.70 -10.29
C GLU A 199 -12.10 13.64 -10.62
N ALA A 200 -11.71 12.49 -11.18
CA ALA A 200 -12.66 11.41 -11.49
C ALA A 200 -13.03 10.56 -10.26
N PHE A 201 -12.37 10.76 -9.12
CA PHE A 201 -12.51 9.95 -7.89
C PHE A 201 -12.98 10.76 -6.67
N GLU A 202 -13.15 12.08 -6.81
CA GLU A 202 -13.73 12.99 -5.81
C GLU A 202 -15.19 13.29 -6.13
#